data_AF-A0A226X5J3-F1
#
_entry.id   AF-A0A226X5J3-F1
#
_cell.length_a   1.000
_cell.length_b   1.000
_cell.length_c   1.000
_cell.angle_alpha   90.00
_cell.angle_beta   90.00
_cell.angle_gamma   90.00
#
_symmetry.space_group_name_H-M   'P 1'
#
loop_
_entity.id
_entity.type
_entity.pdbx_description
1 polymer ?
#
loop_
_entity_poly.entity_id
_entity_poly.type
_entity_poly.pdbx_seq_one_letter_code
_entity_poly.pdbx_strand_id
1 'polypeptide(L)' 'MLDGRSNAYVEAMNGMLQQTKRAARGFRTVKNFVAIAYLRMSRLKHLPQNPLRPAASRDQGIKRYRASRQVPLKTA' A
#
# COMPACT_ATOMS: atom_id res chain seq x y z
N MET A 1 1.69 15.18 35.85
CA MET A 1 2.01 13.76 35.60
C MET A 1 2.22 13.57 34.10
N LEU A 2 3.34 14.09 33.58
CA LEU A 2 3.69 14.09 32.14
C LEU A 2 5.15 13.64 31.96
N ASP A 3 5.53 12.56 32.64
CA ASP A 3 6.83 11.93 32.51
C ASP A 3 6.76 10.84 31.45
N GLY A 4 7.11 11.12 30.19
CA GLY A 4 7.58 10.14 29.17
C GLY A 4 6.82 8.82 28.93
N ARG A 5 5.66 8.59 29.55
CA ARG A 5 4.88 7.33 29.61
C ARG A 5 3.47 7.53 29.04
N SER A 6 3.32 8.48 28.13
CA SER A 6 2.05 8.67 27.42
C SER A 6 1.92 7.60 26.34
N ASN A 7 1.12 6.57 26.62
CA ASN A 7 0.75 5.56 25.64
C ASN A 7 -0.28 6.06 24.62
N ALA A 8 -0.79 7.28 24.77
CA ALA A 8 -1.86 7.84 23.96
C ALA A 8 -1.53 7.82 22.46
N TYR A 9 -0.27 8.08 22.08
CA TYR A 9 0.17 7.99 20.69
C TYR A 9 0.12 6.55 20.15
N VAL A 10 0.62 5.59 20.94
CA VAL A 10 0.65 4.16 20.56
C VAL A 10 -0.77 3.59 20.50
N GLU A 11 -1.65 4.01 21.40
CA GLU A 11 -3.06 3.63 21.41
C GLU A 11 -3.83 4.20 20.23
N ALA A 12 -3.57 5.47 19.88
CA ALA A 12 -4.11 6.07 18.65
C ALA A 12 -3.63 5.31 17.41
N MET A 13 -2.35 4.93 17.35
CA MET A 13 -1.80 4.08 16.29
C MET A 13 -2.48 2.70 16.24
N ASN A 14 -2.66 2.05 17.39
CA ASN A 14 -3.34 0.76 17.47
C ASN A 14 -4.79 0.86 17.00
N GLY A 15 -5.50 1.91 17.39
CA GLY A 15 -6.85 2.19 16.89
C GLY A 15 -6.91 2.32 15.37
N MET A 16 -5.99 3.08 14.77
CA MET A 16 -5.88 3.25 13.32
C MET A 16 -5.53 1.95 12.59
N LEU A 17 -4.62 1.14 13.12
CA LEU A 17 -4.26 -0.16 12.57
C LEU A 17 -5.42 -1.16 12.62
N GLN A 18 -6.20 -1.16 13.70
CA GLN A 18 -7.39 -2.00 13.81
C GLN A 18 -8.48 -1.60 12.80
N GLN A 19 -8.74 -0.30 12.64
CA GLN A 19 -9.67 0.20 11.61
C GLN A 19 -9.23 -0.19 10.20
N THR A 20 -7.92 -0.08 9.93
CA THR A 20 -7.30 -0.52 8.68
C THR A 20 -7.50 -2.01 8.45
N LYS A 21 -7.27 -2.85 9.48
CA LYS A 21 -7.48 -4.31 9.39
C LYS A 21 -8.93 -4.66 9.09
N ARG A 22 -9.89 -3.93 9.66
CA ARG A 22 -11.31 -4.07 9.36
C ARG A 22 -11.63 -3.70 7.91
N ALA A 23 -11.11 -2.58 7.41
CA ALA A 23 -11.27 -2.18 6.00
C ALA A 23 -10.57 -3.14 5.03
N ALA A 24 -9.45 -3.74 5.43
CA ALA A 24 -8.65 -4.65 4.62
C ALA A 24 -9.16 -6.11 4.59
N ARG A 25 -10.12 -6.49 5.45
CA ARG A 25 -10.59 -7.88 5.59
C ARG A 25 -11.05 -8.52 4.26
N GLY A 26 -11.55 -7.73 3.31
CA GLY A 26 -11.99 -8.22 2.00
C GLY A 26 -10.85 -8.59 1.04
N PHE A 27 -9.62 -8.16 1.30
CA PHE A 27 -8.53 -8.22 0.32
C PHE A 27 -7.56 -9.41 0.50
N ARG A 28 -7.83 -10.29 1.50
CA ARG A 28 -7.22 -11.61 1.79
C ARG A 28 -5.69 -11.76 1.77
N THR A 29 -4.92 -10.73 1.45
CA THR A 29 -3.46 -10.76 1.37
C THR A 29 -2.84 -9.70 2.29
N VAL A 30 -1.67 -10.02 2.85
CA VAL A 30 -0.90 -9.10 3.70
C VAL A 30 -0.47 -7.86 2.92
N LYS A 31 -0.14 -8.00 1.63
CA LYS A 31 0.24 -6.88 0.75
C LYS A 31 -0.87 -5.83 0.68
N ASN A 32 -2.12 -6.25 0.57
CA ASN A 32 -3.26 -5.34 0.53
C ASN A 32 -3.51 -4.65 1.88
N PHE A 33 -3.31 -5.35 3.00
CA PHE A 33 -3.37 -4.74 4.32
C PHE A 33 -2.33 -3.64 4.49
N VAL A 34 -1.07 -3.90 4.10
CA VAL A 34 0.02 -2.91 4.14
C VAL A 34 -0.32 -1.69 3.27
N ALA A 35 -0.84 -1.90 2.06
CA ALA A 35 -1.26 -0.80 1.19
C ALA A 35 -2.35 0.08 1.82
N ILE A 36 -3.40 -0.53 2.39
CA ILE A 36 -4.49 0.20 3.06
C ILE A 36 -3.98 0.93 4.32
N ALA A 37 -3.01 0.35 5.04
CA ALA A 37 -2.37 0.96 6.20
C ALA A 37 -1.66 2.26 5.80
N TYR A 38 -0.87 2.22 4.72
CA TYR A 38 -0.21 3.41 4.17
C TYR A 38 -1.22 4.47 3.71
N LEU A 39 -2.31 4.05 3.06
CA LEU A 39 -3.37 4.94 2.56
C LEU A 39 -4.13 5.64 3.68
N ARG A 40 -4.59 4.91 4.71
CA ARG A 40 -5.42 5.49 5.78
C ARG A 40 -4.63 6.29 6.81
N MET A 41 -3.37 5.94 7.05
CA MET A 41 -2.52 6.63 8.02
C MET A 41 -1.67 7.73 7.37
N SER A 42 -1.90 8.06 6.10
CA SER A 42 -1.34 9.21 5.38
C SER A 42 0.20 9.33 5.44
N ARG A 43 0.93 8.20 5.55
CA ARG A 43 2.41 8.19 5.51
C ARG A 43 2.97 8.06 4.11
N LEU A 44 2.32 8.70 3.15
CA LEU A 44 2.58 8.52 1.73
C LEU A 44 3.46 9.67 1.21
N LYS A 45 4.75 9.61 1.54
CA LYS A 45 5.76 10.45 0.87
C LYS A 45 5.88 10.18 -0.64
N HIS A 46 5.31 9.08 -1.14
CA HIS A 46 5.52 8.58 -2.51
C HIS A 46 4.21 8.27 -3.25
N LEU A 47 3.08 8.88 -2.90
CA LEU A 47 1.87 8.68 -3.70
C LEU A 47 1.98 9.41 -5.04
N PRO A 48 1.47 8.84 -6.15
CA PRO A 48 1.17 9.62 -7.33
C PRO A 48 0.29 10.82 -6.95
N GLN A 49 0.63 11.99 -7.49
CA GLN A 49 -0.06 13.25 -7.24
C GLN A 49 -1.55 13.21 -7.60
N ASN A 50 -1.97 12.24 -8.41
CA ASN A 50 -3.35 12.02 -8.80
C ASN A 50 -3.80 10.60 -8.38
N PRO A 51 -4.85 10.46 -7.56
CA PRO A 51 -5.36 9.17 -7.06
C PRO A 51 -5.96 8.27 -8.14
N LEU A 52 -6.29 8.81 -9.32
CA LEU A 52 -6.76 8.04 -10.47
C LEU A 52 -5.62 7.52 -11.36
N ARG A 53 -4.39 7.97 -11.11
CA ARG A 53 -3.21 7.47 -11.84
C ARG A 53 -2.68 6.22 -11.12
N PRO A 54 -2.44 5.11 -11.85
CA PRO A 54 -1.83 3.93 -11.27
C PRO A 54 -0.49 4.27 -10.60
N ALA A 55 -0.27 3.79 -9.38
CA ALA A 55 1.02 3.93 -8.67
C ALA A 55 2.15 3.12 -9.34
N ALA A 56 1.79 2.14 -10.16
CA ALA A 56 2.70 1.34 -10.98
C ALA A 56 2.08 1.10 -12.35
N SER A 57 2.93 0.92 -13.37
CA SER A 57 2.47 0.50 -14.71
C SER A 57 1.77 -0.85 -14.63
N ARG A 58 0.67 -1.02 -15.38
CA ARG A 58 -0.07 -2.31 -15.47
C ARG A 58 0.82 -3.47 -15.93
N ASP A 59 1.86 -3.17 -16.70
CA ASP A 59 2.79 -4.16 -17.21
C ASP A 59 4.01 -4.39 -16.28
N GLN A 60 4.05 -3.77 -15.09
CA GLN A 60 5.15 -3.95 -14.15
C GLN A 60 5.25 -5.41 -13.69
N GLY A 61 6.36 -6.06 -14.03
CA GLY A 61 6.61 -7.47 -13.69
C GLY A 61 5.99 -8.50 -14.64
N ILE A 62 5.26 -8.08 -15.68
CA ILE A 62 4.74 -9.00 -16.69
C ILE A 62 5.87 -9.36 -17.67
N LYS A 63 6.22 -10.64 -17.75
CA LYS A 63 7.13 -11.15 -18.78
C LYS A 63 6.30 -11.76 -19.90
N ARG A 64 6.29 -11.13 -21.08
CA ARG A 64 5.66 -11.71 -22.28
C ARG A 64 6.67 -12.58 -23.00
N TYR A 65 6.26 -13.78 -23.39
CA TYR A 65 7.09 -14.68 -24.18
C TYR A 65 6.45 -14.88 -25.56
N ARG A 66 7.26 -14.84 -26.61
CA ARG A 66 6.87 -15.22 -27.97
C ARG A 66 7.88 -16.23 -28.49
N ALA A 67 7.42 -17.42 -28.87
CA ALA A 67 8.29 -18.52 -29.27
C ALA A 67 9.47 -18.71 -28.30
N SER A 68 9.14 -18.83 -27.01
CA SER A 68 10.10 -19.07 -25.91
C SER A 68 11.08 -17.92 -25.60
N ARG A 69 11.01 -16.79 -26.31
CA ARG A 69 11.84 -15.60 -26.06
C ARG A 69 11.05 -14.51 -25.35
N GLN A 70 11.66 -13.88 -24.34
CA GLN A 70 11.06 -12.73 -23.66
C GLN A 70 11.00 -11.54 -24.63
N VAL A 71 9.83 -10.94 -24.77
CA VAL A 71 9.60 -9.78 -25.63
C VAL A 71 9.51 -8.53 -24.74
N PRO A 72 10.23 -7.44 -25.08
CA PRO A 72 10.10 -6.19 -24.35
C PRO A 72 8.69 -5.63 -24.49
N LEU A 73 8.11 -5.21 -23.37
CA LEU A 73 6.86 -4.46 -23.35
C LEU A 73 7.16 -3.07 -23.92
N LYS A 74 6.51 -2.70 -25.03
CA LYS A 74 6.63 -1.33 -25.57
C LYS A 74 6.14 -0.34 -24.52
N THR A 75 7.03 0.55 -24.10
CA THR A 75 6.68 1.71 -23.28
C THR A 75 5.78 2.61 -24.13
N ALA A 76 4.55 2.81 -23.67
CA ALA A 76 3.61 3.77 -24.26
C ALA A 76 3.87 5.17 -23.70
#